data_AF-A0A926YXT0-F1
#
_entry.id   AF-A0A926YXT0-F1
#
_cell.length_a   1.000
_cell.length_b   1.000
_cell.length_c   1.000
_cell.angle_alpha   90.00
_cell.angle_beta   90.00
_cell.angle_gamma   90.00
#
_symmetry.space_group_name_H-M   'P 1'
#
loop_
_entity.id
_entity.type
_entity.pdbx_description
1 polymer ?
#
loop_
_entity_poly.entity_id
_entity_poly.type
_entity_poly.pdbx_seq_one_letter_code
_entity_poly.pdbx_strand_id
1 'polypeptide(L)'
;MWNPIKAARTLVIGTVLSAAIAVDASTAEAFSLIQKDLFFGRNISGGGQVSEDEFQTFVDSVITPRFPAGLTIFDADGQFLDNTGTIIQEPSKVVTLFVEDTPYSEAEISEIVAAYLQQFNQESVLQVTNEDEFKVGFGAGENLIENDPIPEFIRTDLFFGQNIPGDGVVSEAQFQAFVDSIITPRFPAGLTIFDADGQFRDSTGNIIEESSKVVSLFLEDTVENETSIDQIVEAYIQQFNQESVLLAINEEIAVGFGAGENLIDNDPTPEFIQTDLFFGRNIPGDGVVSEAQFQAFVDSSITPRFPAGLTIFDADGQFRDSTGNIIEESSKVVRLLLEDTVANETAIDEIIGAYIQQFNQESVLLSVDEDVEVAFDAGSPAEAVPEPAAIWGLLASGAIGVLVRKRKLKTS
;
A
#
# COMPACT_ATOMS: atom_id res chain seq x y z
N MET A 1 -28.36 51.72 -81.11
CA MET A 1 -28.40 50.25 -81.02
C MET A 1 -27.30 49.86 -80.05
N TRP A 2 -27.61 48.96 -79.12
CA TRP A 2 -26.77 48.37 -78.06
C TRP A 2 -26.71 49.01 -76.65
N ASN A 3 -27.02 48.13 -75.70
CA ASN A 3 -27.06 48.22 -74.24
C ASN A 3 -26.21 47.03 -73.75
N PRO A 4 -25.32 47.21 -72.75
CA PRO A 4 -25.09 46.13 -71.78
C PRO A 4 -25.16 46.68 -70.34
N ILE A 5 -26.11 46.22 -69.53
CA ILE A 5 -26.04 45.06 -68.61
C ILE A 5 -25.06 45.31 -67.44
N LYS A 6 -25.68 45.50 -66.26
CA LYS A 6 -25.05 45.54 -64.93
C LYS A 6 -24.44 44.17 -64.60
N ALA A 7 -23.16 44.13 -64.28
CA ALA A 7 -22.54 42.94 -63.69
C ALA A 7 -22.91 42.86 -62.20
N ALA A 8 -23.61 41.78 -61.84
CA ALA A 8 -23.84 41.38 -60.46
C ALA A 8 -22.52 40.85 -59.86
N ARG A 9 -22.16 41.34 -58.67
CA ARG A 9 -21.10 40.75 -57.84
C ARG A 9 -21.69 39.54 -57.12
N THR A 10 -21.34 38.34 -57.56
CA THR A 10 -21.57 37.10 -56.81
C THR A 10 -20.54 37.03 -55.69
N LEU A 11 -20.99 37.09 -54.44
CA LEU A 11 -20.21 36.73 -53.26
C LEU A 11 -20.13 35.20 -53.23
N VAL A 12 -18.98 34.63 -53.56
CA VAL A 12 -18.69 33.22 -53.28
C VAL A 12 -18.30 33.15 -51.80
N ILE A 13 -19.21 32.71 -50.95
CA ILE A 13 -18.87 32.24 -49.61
C ILE A 13 -18.14 30.90 -49.83
N GLY A 14 -16.82 30.92 -49.77
CA GLY A 14 -16.03 29.70 -49.71
C GLY A 14 -16.31 29.04 -48.37
N THR A 15 -17.09 27.96 -48.37
CA THR A 15 -17.12 26.99 -47.27
C THR A 15 -15.73 26.37 -47.21
N VAL A 16 -14.90 26.85 -46.28
CA VAL A 16 -13.74 26.08 -45.83
C VAL A 16 -14.34 24.93 -45.03
N LEU A 17 -14.37 23.74 -45.63
CA LEU A 17 -14.59 22.51 -44.90
C LEU A 17 -13.33 22.30 -44.05
N SER A 18 -13.30 22.85 -42.84
CA SER A 18 -12.36 22.37 -41.83
C SER A 18 -12.77 20.94 -41.52
N ALA A 19 -12.10 19.98 -42.13
CA ALA A 19 -12.07 18.63 -41.59
C ALA A 19 -11.40 18.76 -40.22
N ALA A 20 -12.21 18.84 -39.16
CA ALA A 20 -11.75 18.51 -37.84
C ALA A 20 -11.31 17.05 -37.95
N ILE A 21 -10.00 16.82 -37.99
CA ILE A 21 -9.45 15.55 -37.52
C ILE A 21 -9.83 15.56 -36.05
N ALA A 22 -10.98 14.94 -35.73
CA ALA A 22 -11.16 14.36 -34.42
C ALA A 22 -9.99 13.38 -34.31
N VAL A 23 -8.94 13.79 -33.62
CA VAL A 23 -8.10 12.83 -32.94
C VAL A 23 -9.10 12.15 -32.03
N ASP A 24 -9.53 10.96 -32.44
CA ASP A 24 -10.14 10.01 -31.54
C ASP A 24 -9.16 9.99 -30.37
N ALA A 25 -9.55 10.57 -29.24
CA ALA A 25 -8.94 10.22 -27.98
C ALA A 25 -9.32 8.76 -27.82
N SER A 26 -8.55 7.88 -28.48
CA SER A 26 -8.55 6.47 -28.19
C SER A 26 -8.47 6.41 -26.69
N THR A 27 -9.50 5.85 -26.09
CA THR A 27 -9.51 5.34 -24.72
C THR A 27 -8.11 4.80 -24.44
N ALA A 28 -7.29 5.61 -23.76
CA ALA A 28 -6.21 5.07 -22.98
C ALA A 28 -6.97 4.22 -21.97
N GLU A 29 -6.94 2.90 -22.15
CA GLU A 29 -7.27 1.97 -21.08
C GLU A 29 -6.56 2.52 -19.85
N ALA A 30 -7.32 2.83 -18.79
CA ALA A 30 -6.69 3.25 -17.55
C ALA A 30 -5.74 2.12 -17.16
N PHE A 31 -4.46 2.44 -16.97
CA PHE A 31 -3.48 1.45 -16.55
C PHE A 31 -3.93 0.90 -15.20
N SER A 32 -4.13 -0.42 -15.09
CA SER A 32 -4.35 -1.07 -13.80
C SER A 32 -2.99 -1.27 -13.14
N LEU A 33 -2.84 -0.75 -11.93
CA LEU A 33 -1.67 -1.00 -11.11
C LEU A 33 -2.01 -2.15 -10.16
N ILE A 34 -1.04 -3.02 -9.94
CA ILE A 34 -1.10 -4.09 -8.94
C ILE A 34 -0.10 -3.79 -7.83
N GLN A 35 -0.35 -4.32 -6.64
CA GLN A 35 0.62 -4.29 -5.54
C GLN A 35 1.49 -5.55 -5.59
N LYS A 36 2.81 -5.35 -5.57
CA LYS A 36 3.81 -6.42 -5.42
C LYS A 36 4.59 -6.20 -4.14
N ASP A 37 4.45 -7.12 -3.19
CA ASP A 37 5.24 -7.15 -1.96
C ASP A 37 6.35 -8.21 -2.10
N LEU A 38 7.61 -7.77 -1.99
CA LEU A 38 8.79 -8.63 -2.06
C LEU A 38 9.43 -8.75 -0.67
N PHE A 39 9.48 -9.97 -0.13
CA PHE A 39 9.96 -10.26 1.21
C PHE A 39 11.39 -10.81 1.16
N PHE A 40 12.34 -9.99 1.60
CA PHE A 40 13.77 -10.28 1.59
C PHE A 40 14.26 -10.70 2.98
N GLY A 41 14.45 -12.00 3.16
CA GLY A 41 15.18 -12.54 4.31
C GLY A 41 16.64 -12.06 4.32
N ARG A 42 17.17 -11.70 5.48
CA ARG A 42 18.49 -11.06 5.58
C ARG A 42 19.57 -11.94 6.17
N ASN A 43 19.25 -13.10 6.76
CA ASN A 43 20.29 -13.98 7.30
C ASN A 43 21.05 -14.66 6.16
N ILE A 44 22.38 -14.59 6.18
CA ILE A 44 23.22 -15.16 5.12
C ILE A 44 23.67 -16.57 5.53
N SER A 45 23.54 -17.53 4.61
CA SER A 45 24.01 -18.90 4.83
C SER A 45 25.51 -18.96 5.13
N GLY A 46 25.89 -19.69 6.18
CA GLY A 46 27.27 -19.74 6.68
C GLY A 46 27.61 -18.67 7.73
N GLY A 47 26.67 -17.78 8.05
CA GLY A 47 26.74 -16.79 9.12
C GLY A 47 26.90 -15.37 8.60
N GLY A 48 26.22 -14.44 9.27
CA GLY A 48 26.13 -13.03 8.87
C GLY A 48 24.69 -12.63 8.55
N GLN A 49 24.49 -11.34 8.34
CA GLN A 49 23.21 -10.75 8.00
C GLN A 49 23.48 -9.62 7.00
N VAL A 50 22.66 -9.50 5.97
CA VAL A 50 22.67 -8.33 5.07
C VAL A 50 22.42 -7.09 5.92
N SER A 51 23.41 -6.23 6.07
CA SER A 51 23.30 -5.00 6.86
C SER A 51 22.37 -3.96 6.22
N GLU A 52 21.98 -2.92 6.96
CA GLU A 52 21.18 -1.81 6.39
C GLU A 52 21.88 -1.19 5.19
N ASP A 53 23.18 -0.87 5.32
CA ASP A 53 23.97 -0.26 4.25
C ASP A 53 24.08 -1.15 3.01
N GLU A 54 24.21 -2.47 3.20
CA GLU A 54 24.26 -3.43 2.09
C GLU A 54 22.90 -3.57 1.40
N PHE A 55 21.81 -3.57 2.17
CA PHE A 55 20.47 -3.61 1.61
C PHE A 55 20.14 -2.31 0.85
N GLN A 56 20.46 -1.14 1.42
CA GLN A 56 20.29 0.13 0.73
C GLN A 56 21.11 0.18 -0.55
N THR A 57 22.36 -0.30 -0.52
CA THR A 57 23.18 -0.40 -1.75
C THR A 57 22.52 -1.29 -2.79
N PHE A 58 21.87 -2.39 -2.38
CA PHE A 58 21.11 -3.25 -3.28
C PHE A 58 19.89 -2.53 -3.87
N VAL A 59 19.12 -1.81 -3.05
CA VAL A 59 18.00 -0.97 -3.51
C VAL A 59 18.49 0.01 -4.57
N ASP A 60 19.50 0.83 -4.26
CA ASP A 60 20.00 1.89 -5.13
C ASP A 60 20.55 1.38 -6.47
N SER A 61 21.17 0.19 -6.46
CA SER A 61 21.90 -0.35 -7.62
C SER A 61 21.10 -1.35 -8.43
N VAL A 62 20.06 -1.96 -7.86
CA VAL A 62 19.30 -3.05 -8.49
C VAL A 62 17.81 -2.70 -8.60
N ILE A 63 17.17 -2.24 -7.53
CA ILE A 63 15.72 -2.00 -7.52
C ILE A 63 15.38 -0.65 -8.14
N THR A 64 15.94 0.45 -7.63
CA THR A 64 15.63 1.82 -8.06
C THR A 64 15.83 2.04 -9.56
N PRO A 65 16.88 1.50 -10.23
CA PRO A 65 17.03 1.67 -11.68
C PRO A 65 15.92 1.00 -12.50
N ARG A 66 15.26 -0.03 -11.95
CA ARG A 66 14.18 -0.80 -12.60
C ARG A 66 12.81 -0.24 -12.29
N PHE A 67 12.60 0.20 -11.05
CA PHE A 67 11.37 0.84 -10.56
C PHE A 67 11.64 2.27 -10.06
N PRO A 68 12.02 3.19 -10.96
CA PRO A 68 12.35 4.55 -10.56
C PRO A 68 11.11 5.37 -10.19
N ALA A 69 9.89 4.87 -10.44
CA ALA A 69 8.65 5.57 -10.07
C ALA A 69 8.53 5.68 -8.55
N GLY A 70 8.81 4.58 -7.84
CA GLY A 70 8.93 4.55 -6.40
C GLY A 70 8.75 3.16 -5.82
N LEU A 71 9.02 3.06 -4.52
CA LEU A 71 8.89 1.88 -3.68
C LEU A 71 8.72 2.30 -2.22
N THR A 72 8.18 1.41 -1.40
CA THR A 72 8.15 1.56 0.06
C THR A 72 8.81 0.35 0.71
N ILE A 73 9.66 0.58 1.70
CA ILE A 73 10.39 -0.48 2.42
C ILE A 73 9.90 -0.51 3.87
N PHE A 74 9.52 -1.70 4.34
CA PHE A 74 9.18 -1.96 5.73
C PHE A 74 10.21 -2.87 6.38
N ASP A 75 10.49 -2.63 7.66
CA ASP A 75 11.15 -3.59 8.53
C ASP A 75 10.16 -4.63 9.03
N ALA A 76 10.58 -5.89 9.04
CA ALA A 76 9.77 -6.99 9.55
C ALA A 76 10.65 -8.11 10.14
N ASP A 77 10.06 -9.01 10.90
CA ASP A 77 10.67 -10.26 11.33
C ASP A 77 9.98 -11.44 10.63
N GLY A 78 10.71 -12.14 9.78
CA GLY A 78 10.25 -13.36 9.11
C GLY A 78 10.49 -14.59 9.97
N GLN A 79 9.57 -15.56 9.88
CA GLN A 79 9.76 -16.90 10.41
C GLN A 79 9.26 -17.91 9.38
N PHE A 80 10.03 -18.96 9.11
CA PHE A 80 9.64 -19.99 8.15
C PHE A 80 10.29 -21.34 8.48
N LEU A 81 9.70 -22.41 7.94
CA LEU A 81 10.28 -23.75 8.00
C LEU A 81 11.28 -23.93 6.86
N ASP A 82 12.55 -24.12 7.20
CA ASP A 82 13.57 -24.39 6.19
C ASP A 82 13.44 -25.81 5.58
N ASN A 83 14.24 -26.08 4.55
CA ASN A 83 14.28 -27.38 3.89
C ASN A 83 14.73 -28.55 4.80
N THR A 84 15.27 -28.28 5.98
CA THR A 84 15.69 -29.28 6.99
C THR A 84 14.58 -29.59 7.99
N GLY A 85 13.47 -28.85 7.96
CA GLY A 85 12.39 -28.93 8.93
C GLY A 85 12.70 -28.17 10.23
N THR A 86 13.60 -27.20 10.18
CA THR A 86 13.94 -26.31 11.30
C THR A 86 13.24 -24.97 11.11
N ILE A 87 12.63 -24.46 12.18
CA ILE A 87 12.07 -23.10 12.17
C ILE A 87 13.23 -22.10 12.24
N ILE A 88 13.32 -21.24 11.23
CA ILE A 88 14.25 -20.12 11.18
C ILE A 88 13.46 -18.85 11.47
N GLN A 89 14.05 -17.96 12.27
CA GLN A 89 13.57 -16.60 12.50
C GLN A 89 14.66 -15.65 12.02
N GLU A 90 14.27 -14.62 11.28
CA GLU A 90 15.22 -13.67 10.72
C GLU A 90 14.64 -12.26 10.58
N PRO A 91 15.47 -11.22 10.72
CA PRO A 91 15.11 -9.90 10.24
C PRO A 91 14.91 -9.93 8.73
N SER A 92 13.88 -9.23 8.27
CA SER A 92 13.45 -9.16 6.88
C SER A 92 13.21 -7.71 6.46
N LYS A 93 13.32 -7.44 5.16
CA LYS A 93 12.80 -6.22 4.53
C LYS A 93 11.66 -6.59 3.61
N VAL A 94 10.57 -5.82 3.64
CA VAL A 94 9.46 -5.95 2.69
C VAL A 94 9.49 -4.75 1.77
N VAL A 95 9.66 -4.97 0.47
CA VAL A 95 9.60 -3.90 -0.53
C VAL A 95 8.25 -3.98 -1.24
N THR A 96 7.43 -2.96 -1.05
CA THR A 96 6.14 -2.79 -1.73
C THR A 96 6.32 -1.93 -2.98
N LEU A 97 5.84 -2.44 -4.10
CA LEU A 97 5.84 -1.78 -5.41
C LEU A 97 4.40 -1.67 -5.93
N PHE A 98 4.07 -0.53 -6.53
CA PHE A 98 2.85 -0.34 -7.32
C PHE A 98 3.24 -0.27 -8.79
N VAL A 99 2.95 -1.33 -9.54
CA VAL A 99 3.46 -1.53 -10.90
C VAL A 99 2.34 -1.90 -11.86
N GLU A 100 2.53 -1.63 -13.14
CA GLU A 100 1.60 -2.14 -14.16
C GLU A 100 1.71 -3.67 -14.20
N ASP A 101 0.57 -4.36 -14.25
CA ASP A 101 0.55 -5.80 -14.51
C ASP A 101 0.96 -6.07 -15.96
N THR A 102 2.26 -6.30 -16.15
CA THR A 102 2.82 -6.57 -17.47
C THR A 102 3.94 -7.60 -17.38
N PRO A 103 4.16 -8.38 -18.46
CA PRO A 103 5.33 -9.25 -18.56
C PRO A 103 6.67 -8.49 -18.44
N TYR A 104 6.68 -7.19 -18.68
CA TYR A 104 7.86 -6.36 -18.48
C TYR A 104 8.13 -6.15 -16.98
N SER A 105 7.13 -5.73 -16.21
CA SER A 105 7.24 -5.59 -14.74
C SER A 105 7.65 -6.91 -14.09
N GLU A 106 7.03 -8.02 -14.49
CA GLU A 106 7.38 -9.36 -13.98
C GLU A 106 8.83 -9.76 -14.30
N ALA A 107 9.31 -9.44 -15.51
CA ALA A 107 10.70 -9.71 -15.86
C ALA A 107 11.68 -8.89 -15.02
N GLU A 108 11.37 -7.61 -14.77
CA GLU A 108 12.18 -6.73 -13.93
C GLU A 108 12.20 -7.18 -12.45
N ILE A 109 11.07 -7.63 -11.91
CA ILE A 109 10.98 -8.22 -10.56
C ILE A 109 11.80 -9.51 -10.49
N SER A 110 11.66 -10.40 -11.48
CA SER A 110 12.43 -11.65 -11.54
C SER A 110 13.94 -11.39 -11.53
N GLU A 111 14.38 -10.34 -12.22
CA GLU A 111 15.79 -9.92 -12.22
C GLU A 111 16.25 -9.36 -10.85
N ILE A 112 15.39 -8.64 -10.13
CA ILE A 112 15.67 -8.21 -8.74
C ILE A 112 15.86 -9.44 -7.85
N VAL A 113 14.94 -10.39 -7.91
CA VAL A 113 14.99 -11.62 -7.12
C VAL A 113 16.27 -12.39 -7.44
N ALA A 114 16.55 -12.65 -8.72
CA ALA A 114 17.76 -13.35 -9.14
C ALA A 114 19.05 -12.66 -8.65
N ALA A 115 19.09 -11.32 -8.72
CA ALA A 115 20.22 -10.54 -8.22
C ALA A 115 20.40 -10.68 -6.70
N TYR A 116 19.31 -10.61 -5.92
CA TYR A 116 19.38 -10.74 -4.46
C TYR A 116 19.88 -12.13 -4.05
N LEU A 117 19.29 -13.19 -4.64
CA LEU A 117 19.68 -14.58 -4.40
C LEU A 117 21.16 -14.80 -4.73
N GLN A 118 21.63 -14.27 -5.86
CA GLN A 118 23.03 -14.39 -6.28
C GLN A 118 23.98 -13.61 -5.36
N GLN A 119 23.62 -12.37 -5.01
CA GLN A 119 24.50 -11.46 -4.27
C GLN A 119 24.66 -11.88 -2.80
N PHE A 120 23.58 -12.32 -2.16
CA PHE A 120 23.56 -12.61 -0.74
C PHE A 120 23.40 -14.10 -0.40
N ASN A 121 23.39 -14.97 -1.42
CA ASN A 121 23.29 -16.43 -1.28
C ASN A 121 22.06 -16.85 -0.45
N GLN A 122 20.91 -16.30 -0.83
CA GLN A 122 19.60 -16.55 -0.23
C GLN A 122 18.91 -17.75 -0.90
N GLU A 123 17.99 -18.39 -0.18
CA GLU A 123 17.26 -19.56 -0.70
C GLU A 123 16.08 -19.15 -1.59
N SER A 124 15.37 -18.09 -1.20
CA SER A 124 14.21 -17.56 -1.93
C SER A 124 13.93 -16.10 -1.58
N VAL A 125 13.12 -15.46 -2.42
CA VAL A 125 12.38 -14.24 -2.08
C VAL A 125 10.90 -14.60 -2.21
N LEU A 126 10.14 -14.35 -1.15
CA LEU A 126 8.69 -14.49 -1.19
C LEU A 126 8.10 -13.27 -1.92
N GLN A 127 7.17 -13.52 -2.83
CA GLN A 127 6.43 -12.51 -3.57
C GLN A 127 4.95 -12.70 -3.28
N VAL A 128 4.26 -11.60 -2.96
CA VAL A 128 2.80 -11.55 -2.86
C VAL A 128 2.31 -10.50 -3.83
N THR A 129 1.36 -10.89 -4.67
CA THR A 129 0.70 -10.00 -5.62
C THR A 129 -0.74 -9.84 -5.22
N ASN A 130 -1.21 -8.60 -5.15
CA ASN A 130 -2.63 -8.29 -5.10
C ASN A 130 -3.00 -7.68 -6.45
N GLU A 131 -3.84 -8.41 -7.20
CA GLU A 131 -4.16 -8.15 -8.61
C GLU A 131 -5.53 -7.48 -8.79
N ASP A 132 -6.47 -7.72 -7.86
CA ASP A 132 -7.89 -7.40 -8.01
C ASP A 132 -8.31 -6.16 -7.21
N GLU A 133 -9.19 -5.37 -7.83
CA GLU A 133 -9.81 -4.13 -7.31
C GLU A 133 -8.88 -3.12 -6.62
N PHE A 134 -7.58 -3.20 -6.95
CA PHE A 134 -6.56 -2.36 -6.36
C PHE A 134 -6.43 -1.01 -7.08
N LYS A 135 -6.48 0.08 -6.32
CA LYS A 135 -6.45 1.45 -6.85
C LYS A 135 -5.42 2.30 -6.15
N VAL A 136 -4.63 3.03 -6.94
CA VAL A 136 -3.55 3.89 -6.46
C VAL A 136 -3.75 5.32 -6.91
N GLY A 137 -3.57 6.26 -5.99
CA GLY A 137 -3.59 7.69 -6.26
C GLY A 137 -2.51 8.46 -5.53
N PHE A 138 -2.27 9.71 -5.93
CA PHE A 138 -1.14 10.52 -5.41
C PHE A 138 -1.59 11.87 -4.84
N GLY A 139 -2.87 12.03 -4.52
CA GLY A 139 -3.39 13.27 -3.96
C GLY A 139 -4.88 13.20 -3.64
N ALA A 140 -5.41 14.34 -3.20
CA ALA A 140 -6.83 14.47 -2.86
C ALA A 140 -7.73 14.63 -4.09
N GLY A 141 -8.96 14.14 -3.96
CA GLY A 141 -10.03 14.28 -4.95
C GLY A 141 -9.93 13.31 -6.12
N GLU A 142 -9.10 12.26 -5.98
CA GLU A 142 -9.12 11.12 -6.89
C GLU A 142 -10.27 10.20 -6.48
N ASN A 143 -11.15 9.91 -7.43
CA ASN A 143 -12.32 9.05 -7.20
C ASN A 143 -11.86 7.58 -7.24
N LEU A 144 -11.15 7.16 -6.19
CA LEU A 144 -10.62 5.82 -6.06
C LEU A 144 -11.64 4.86 -5.43
N ILE A 145 -12.56 5.36 -4.61
CA ILE A 145 -13.54 4.54 -3.91
C ILE A 145 -14.81 4.39 -4.77
N GLU A 146 -15.32 3.17 -4.94
CA GLU A 146 -16.50 2.90 -5.80
C GLU A 146 -17.79 3.51 -5.28
N ASN A 147 -17.94 3.58 -3.95
CA ASN A 147 -19.10 4.14 -3.30
C ASN A 147 -20.37 3.33 -3.57
N ASP A 148 -20.33 2.05 -3.21
CA ASP A 148 -21.39 1.11 -3.52
C ASP A 148 -22.72 1.45 -2.83
N PRO A 149 -23.86 1.05 -3.44
CA PRO A 149 -25.17 1.26 -2.84
C PRO A 149 -25.34 0.54 -1.49
N ILE A 150 -24.60 -0.55 -1.29
CA ILE A 150 -24.48 -1.28 -0.03
C ILE A 150 -23.01 -1.15 0.34
N PRO A 151 -22.67 -0.40 1.40
CA PRO A 151 -21.27 -0.20 1.73
C PRO A 151 -20.58 -1.51 2.16
N GLU A 152 -19.37 -1.69 1.68
CA GLU A 152 -18.48 -2.82 1.93
C GLU A 152 -17.19 -2.34 2.60
N PHE A 153 -16.53 -3.21 3.36
CA PHE A 153 -15.28 -2.85 4.02
C PHE A 153 -14.15 -2.86 3.01
N ILE A 154 -13.37 -1.80 3.02
CA ILE A 154 -12.17 -1.64 2.20
C ILE A 154 -10.97 -1.32 3.09
N ARG A 155 -9.78 -1.61 2.58
CA ARG A 155 -8.52 -1.17 3.19
C ARG A 155 -7.98 0.02 2.43
N THR A 156 -7.67 1.08 3.15
CA THR A 156 -6.98 2.26 2.61
C THR A 156 -5.67 2.48 3.34
N ASP A 157 -4.56 2.45 2.61
CA ASP A 157 -3.23 2.77 3.10
C ASP A 157 -2.81 4.16 2.60
N LEU A 158 -2.51 5.07 3.53
CA LEU A 158 -2.07 6.44 3.27
C LEU A 158 -0.57 6.58 3.62
N PHE A 159 0.25 6.90 2.63
CA PHE A 159 1.70 6.97 2.75
C PHE A 159 2.14 8.43 2.88
N PHE A 160 2.56 8.81 4.08
CA PHE A 160 2.96 10.16 4.45
C PHE A 160 4.48 10.30 4.50
N GLY A 161 5.05 10.85 3.43
CA GLY A 161 6.46 11.26 3.41
C GLY A 161 6.76 12.33 4.48
N GLN A 162 7.88 12.21 5.18
CA GLN A 162 8.21 13.08 6.31
C GLN A 162 9.19 14.21 5.97
N ASN A 163 9.87 14.22 4.82
CA ASN A 163 10.76 15.31 4.44
C ASN A 163 9.95 16.59 4.17
N ILE A 164 10.38 17.71 4.77
CA ILE A 164 9.75 19.02 4.59
C ILE A 164 10.79 20.06 4.14
N PRO A 165 10.38 21.21 3.55
CA PRO A 165 11.31 22.18 2.99
C PRO A 165 12.40 22.67 3.97
N GLY A 166 13.62 22.80 3.46
CA GLY A 166 14.76 23.32 4.22
C GLY A 166 15.47 22.27 5.08
N ASP A 167 15.57 21.03 4.58
CA ASP A 167 16.18 19.87 5.25
C ASP A 167 15.49 19.51 6.58
N GLY A 168 14.21 19.86 6.72
CA GLY A 168 13.41 19.51 7.88
C GLY A 168 12.74 18.16 7.72
N VAL A 169 12.30 17.59 8.83
CA VAL A 169 11.45 16.39 8.85
C VAL A 169 10.25 16.60 9.76
N VAL A 170 9.11 15.99 9.44
CA VAL A 170 7.97 15.87 10.35
C VAL A 170 8.39 15.00 11.52
N SER A 171 8.56 15.59 12.70
CA SER A 171 8.91 14.81 13.90
C SER A 171 7.75 13.95 14.37
N GLU A 172 8.06 12.90 15.14
CA GLU A 172 7.06 12.02 15.76
C GLU A 172 5.95 12.81 16.49
N ALA A 173 6.34 13.81 17.29
CA ALA A 173 5.37 14.64 18.01
C ALA A 173 4.48 15.49 17.09
N GLN A 174 4.99 15.91 15.92
CA GLN A 174 4.19 16.64 14.93
C GLN A 174 3.24 15.69 14.18
N PHE A 175 3.70 14.48 13.86
CA PHE A 175 2.88 13.48 13.20
C PHE A 175 1.77 13.00 14.14
N GLN A 176 2.08 12.66 15.40
CA GLN A 176 1.06 12.31 16.38
C GLN A 176 0.04 13.43 16.58
N ALA A 177 0.49 14.69 16.67
CA ALA A 177 -0.43 15.82 16.76
C ALA A 177 -1.33 15.95 15.52
N PHE A 178 -0.83 15.58 14.32
CA PHE A 178 -1.64 15.51 13.10
C PHE A 178 -2.66 14.38 13.17
N VAL A 179 -2.27 13.18 13.61
CA VAL A 179 -3.17 12.05 13.85
C VAL A 179 -4.31 12.47 14.78
N ASP A 180 -3.97 12.96 15.98
CA ASP A 180 -4.93 13.33 17.03
C ASP A 180 -5.95 14.40 16.58
N SER A 181 -5.49 15.36 15.78
CA SER A 181 -6.28 16.54 15.42
C SER A 181 -6.98 16.44 14.07
N ILE A 182 -6.49 15.60 13.16
CA ILE A 182 -6.98 15.50 11.78
C ILE A 182 -7.53 14.10 11.48
N ILE A 183 -6.79 13.03 11.77
CA ILE A 183 -7.19 11.67 11.39
C ILE A 183 -8.19 11.08 12.39
N THR A 184 -7.85 11.02 13.67
CA THR A 184 -8.69 10.40 14.72
C THR A 184 -10.12 10.95 14.78
N PRO A 185 -10.37 12.27 14.62
CA PRO A 185 -11.74 12.78 14.62
C PRO A 185 -12.59 12.31 13.43
N ARG A 186 -11.97 11.88 12.33
CA ARG A 186 -12.62 11.37 11.11
C ARG A 186 -12.75 9.86 11.13
N PHE A 187 -11.72 9.16 11.60
CA PHE A 187 -11.68 7.70 11.72
C PHE A 187 -11.51 7.29 13.18
N PRO A 188 -12.51 7.55 14.04
CA PRO A 188 -12.39 7.23 15.44
C PRO A 188 -12.56 5.73 15.73
N ALA A 189 -13.00 4.93 14.76
CA ALA A 189 -13.12 3.48 14.93
C ALA A 189 -11.74 2.86 15.16
N GLY A 190 -10.77 3.25 14.34
CA GLY A 190 -9.37 2.96 14.55
C GLY A 190 -8.52 3.18 13.31
N LEU A 191 -7.21 3.03 13.50
CA LEU A 191 -6.17 3.08 12.49
C LEU A 191 -4.95 2.29 12.97
N THR A 192 -4.10 1.87 12.04
CA THR A 192 -2.78 1.30 12.34
C THR A 192 -1.71 2.13 11.63
N ILE A 193 -0.63 2.46 12.33
CA ILE A 193 0.48 3.25 11.80
C ILE A 193 1.72 2.36 11.72
N PHE A 194 2.36 2.34 10.55
CA PHE A 194 3.64 1.67 10.33
C PHE A 194 4.73 2.71 10.06
N ASP A 195 5.93 2.42 10.55
CA ASP A 195 7.16 3.07 10.08
C ASP A 195 7.63 2.42 8.78
N ALA A 196 8.05 3.24 7.83
CA ALA A 196 8.57 2.78 6.55
C ALA A 196 9.60 3.76 5.98
N ASP A 197 10.37 3.31 4.99
CA ASP A 197 11.23 4.15 4.17
C ASP A 197 10.67 4.21 2.74
N GLY A 198 10.25 5.40 2.32
CA GLY A 198 9.73 5.67 0.99
C GLY A 198 10.84 6.13 0.04
N GLN A 199 10.78 5.66 -1.20
CA GLN A 199 11.59 6.20 -2.29
C GLN A 199 10.67 6.48 -3.47
N PHE A 200 10.77 7.65 -4.08
CA PHE A 200 9.93 8.02 -5.22
C PHE A 200 10.61 9.05 -6.10
N ARG A 201 10.09 9.20 -7.32
CA ARG A 201 10.56 10.22 -8.25
C ARG A 201 9.71 11.48 -8.18
N ASP A 202 10.34 12.59 -7.80
CA ASP A 202 9.68 13.89 -7.72
C ASP A 202 9.31 14.44 -9.12
N SER A 203 8.51 15.52 -9.15
CA SER A 203 8.12 16.19 -10.41
C SER A 203 9.28 16.79 -11.22
N THR A 204 10.48 16.92 -10.63
CA THR A 204 11.68 17.35 -11.33
C THR A 204 12.50 16.19 -11.89
N GLY A 205 12.11 14.97 -11.55
CA GLY A 205 12.71 13.72 -12.00
C GLY A 205 13.85 13.21 -11.12
N ASN A 206 14.07 13.79 -9.94
CA ASN A 206 15.04 13.29 -8.97
C ASN A 206 14.42 12.15 -8.16
N ILE A 207 15.25 11.19 -7.74
CA ILE A 207 14.88 10.21 -6.74
C ILE A 207 15.02 10.84 -5.36
N ILE A 208 13.94 10.78 -4.59
CA ILE A 208 13.86 11.20 -3.20
C ILE A 208 13.74 9.94 -2.35
N GLU A 209 14.51 9.90 -1.27
CA GLU A 209 14.44 8.88 -0.22
C GLU A 209 14.08 9.58 1.08
N GLU A 210 13.09 9.03 1.79
CA GLU A 210 12.59 9.63 3.00
C GLU A 210 11.97 8.61 3.96
N SER A 211 12.10 8.87 5.26
CA SER A 211 11.26 8.19 6.24
C SER A 211 9.79 8.56 5.99
N SER A 212 8.92 7.58 6.17
CA SER A 212 7.50 7.66 5.87
C SER A 212 6.69 7.03 7.00
N LYS A 213 5.47 7.52 7.17
CA LYS A 213 4.45 6.87 8.01
C LYS A 213 3.35 6.33 7.11
N VAL A 214 2.98 5.08 7.28
CA VAL A 214 1.85 4.49 6.56
C VAL A 214 0.69 4.32 7.51
N VAL A 215 -0.43 4.98 7.24
CA VAL A 215 -1.65 4.84 8.04
C VAL A 215 -2.61 3.92 7.29
N SER A 216 -2.85 2.74 7.85
CA SER A 216 -3.83 1.78 7.38
C SER A 216 -5.16 1.99 8.07
N LEU A 217 -6.23 2.07 7.26
CA LEU A 217 -7.61 2.23 7.69
C LEU A 217 -8.46 1.09 7.12
N PHE A 218 -9.32 0.52 7.97
CA PHE A 218 -10.41 -0.35 7.55
C PHE A 218 -11.73 0.42 7.71
N LEU A 219 -12.40 0.70 6.61
CA LEU A 219 -13.56 1.60 6.57
C LEU A 219 -14.57 1.14 5.53
N GLU A 220 -15.82 1.57 5.67
CA GLU A 220 -16.84 1.36 4.64
C GLU A 220 -16.58 2.28 3.44
N ASP A 221 -16.74 1.79 2.22
CA ASP A 221 -16.58 2.51 0.95
C ASP A 221 -17.67 3.58 0.73
N THR A 222 -17.71 4.60 1.58
CA THR A 222 -18.76 5.64 1.51
C THR A 222 -18.21 6.97 1.06
N VAL A 223 -19.06 7.77 0.42
CA VAL A 223 -18.71 9.13 -0.03
C VAL A 223 -18.26 10.00 1.16
N GLU A 224 -18.80 9.73 2.36
CA GLU A 224 -18.39 10.42 3.59
C GLU A 224 -16.96 10.06 4.01
N ASN A 225 -16.58 8.79 3.91
CA ASN A 225 -15.23 8.34 4.22
C ASN A 225 -14.23 8.78 3.14
N GLU A 226 -14.59 8.71 1.86
CA GLU A 226 -13.79 9.26 0.75
C GLU A 226 -13.53 10.76 0.96
N THR A 227 -14.58 11.54 1.26
CA THR A 227 -14.44 12.96 1.58
C THR A 227 -13.54 13.19 2.80
N SER A 228 -13.55 12.26 3.77
CA SER A 228 -12.72 12.34 4.97
C SER A 228 -11.25 12.07 4.67
N ILE A 229 -10.95 11.09 3.81
CA ILE A 229 -9.61 10.80 3.29
C ILE A 229 -9.07 12.01 2.53
N ASP A 230 -9.85 12.58 1.60
CA ASP A 230 -9.46 13.78 0.86
C ASP A 230 -9.05 14.93 1.78
N GLN A 231 -9.84 15.16 2.83
CA GLN A 231 -9.53 16.21 3.80
C GLN A 231 -8.25 15.94 4.60
N ILE A 232 -7.93 14.67 4.90
CA ILE A 232 -6.68 14.29 5.56
C ILE A 232 -5.51 14.57 4.63
N VAL A 233 -5.59 14.12 3.38
CA VAL A 233 -4.55 14.33 2.36
C VAL A 233 -4.31 15.82 2.12
N GLU A 234 -5.38 16.59 1.89
CA GLU A 234 -5.29 18.05 1.73
C GLU A 234 -4.67 18.73 2.96
N ALA A 235 -5.05 18.31 4.17
CA ALA A 235 -4.53 18.89 5.39
C ALA A 235 -3.03 18.60 5.55
N TYR A 236 -2.58 17.37 5.26
CA TYR A 236 -1.16 17.02 5.37
C TYR A 236 -0.30 17.82 4.38
N ILE A 237 -0.72 17.84 3.11
CA ILE A 237 -0.08 18.62 2.04
C ILE A 237 0.02 20.09 2.44
N GLN A 238 -1.06 20.69 2.94
CA GLN A 238 -1.07 22.10 3.33
C GLN A 238 -0.24 22.38 4.60
N GLN A 239 -0.30 21.49 5.59
CA GLN A 239 0.35 21.71 6.89
C GLN A 239 1.87 21.56 6.80
N PHE A 240 2.34 20.57 6.04
CA PHE A 240 3.76 20.22 5.96
C PHE A 240 4.43 20.62 4.64
N ASN A 241 3.68 21.16 3.69
CA ASN A 241 4.12 21.53 2.33
C ASN A 241 4.64 20.32 1.53
N GLN A 242 3.93 19.19 1.62
CA GLN A 242 4.23 18.04 0.79
C GLN A 242 3.82 18.25 -0.67
N GLU A 243 4.44 17.49 -1.58
CA GLU A 243 4.01 17.42 -2.98
C GLU A 243 2.74 16.57 -3.13
N SER A 244 2.68 15.45 -2.42
CA SER A 244 1.62 14.44 -2.51
C SER A 244 1.51 13.64 -1.20
N VAL A 245 0.44 12.85 -1.12
CA VAL A 245 0.32 11.68 -0.24
C VAL A 245 -0.08 10.54 -1.18
N LEU A 246 0.59 9.41 -1.10
CA LEU A 246 0.23 8.22 -1.88
C LEU A 246 -0.92 7.50 -1.16
N LEU A 247 -1.91 7.07 -1.94
CA LEU A 247 -3.07 6.32 -1.48
C LEU A 247 -3.08 4.98 -2.21
N ALA A 248 -3.26 3.90 -1.46
CA ALA A 248 -3.52 2.57 -1.98
C ALA A 248 -4.84 2.07 -1.39
N ILE A 249 -5.73 1.58 -2.23
CA ILE A 249 -7.04 1.06 -1.82
C ILE A 249 -7.18 -0.36 -2.34
N ASN A 250 -7.42 -1.30 -1.43
CA ASN A 250 -7.92 -2.63 -1.75
C ASN A 250 -9.41 -2.66 -1.36
N GLU A 251 -10.29 -2.89 -2.34
CA GLU A 251 -11.74 -2.95 -2.14
C GLU A 251 -12.26 -4.35 -1.83
N GLU A 252 -11.49 -5.40 -2.12
CA GLU A 252 -11.86 -6.79 -1.88
C GLU A 252 -11.18 -7.31 -0.60
N ILE A 253 -11.75 -6.94 0.56
CA ILE A 253 -11.21 -7.36 1.86
C ILE A 253 -12.29 -7.68 2.88
N ALA A 254 -12.14 -8.80 3.58
CA ALA A 254 -12.97 -9.18 4.70
C ALA A 254 -12.32 -8.75 6.02
N VAL A 255 -13.10 -8.15 6.92
CA VAL A 255 -12.61 -7.60 8.19
C VAL A 255 -13.43 -8.11 9.37
N GLY A 256 -12.75 -8.55 10.44
CA GLY A 256 -13.38 -9.03 11.67
C GLY A 256 -12.67 -8.57 12.93
N PHE A 257 -13.39 -8.60 14.05
CA PHE A 257 -12.91 -8.13 15.35
C PHE A 257 -13.12 -9.22 16.41
N GLY A 258 -12.18 -10.15 16.52
CA GLY A 258 -12.23 -11.27 17.46
C GLY A 258 -12.30 -12.64 16.76
N ALA A 259 -12.59 -13.67 17.55
CA ALA A 259 -12.64 -15.06 17.08
C ALA A 259 -14.07 -15.47 16.66
N GLY A 260 -14.17 -16.34 15.67
CA GLY A 260 -15.40 -16.96 15.20
C GLY A 260 -16.13 -16.18 14.11
N GLU A 261 -15.47 -15.20 13.49
CA GLU A 261 -15.98 -14.51 12.31
C GLU A 261 -15.72 -15.38 11.08
N ASN A 262 -16.78 -15.67 10.31
CA ASN A 262 -16.66 -16.47 9.10
C ASN A 262 -16.27 -15.57 7.93
N LEU A 263 -14.98 -15.22 7.86
CA LEU A 263 -14.42 -14.33 6.84
C LEU A 263 -13.81 -15.06 5.65
N ILE A 264 -13.52 -16.35 5.82
CA ILE A 264 -12.91 -17.19 4.79
C ILE A 264 -14.02 -18.00 4.13
N ASP A 265 -14.07 -18.00 2.80
CA ASP A 265 -15.16 -18.65 2.06
C ASP A 265 -15.09 -20.19 2.09
N ASN A 266 -13.88 -20.71 2.30
CA ASN A 266 -13.51 -22.12 2.41
C ASN A 266 -13.79 -22.92 1.15
N ASP A 267 -13.13 -22.54 0.07
CA ASP A 267 -13.46 -23.00 -1.25
C ASP A 267 -13.10 -24.49 -1.46
N PRO A 268 -13.85 -25.26 -2.30
CA PRO A 268 -13.59 -26.70 -2.46
C PRO A 268 -12.21 -27.03 -3.05
N THR A 269 -11.58 -26.06 -3.72
CA THR A 269 -10.21 -26.15 -4.21
C THR A 269 -9.44 -25.03 -3.53
N PRO A 270 -8.74 -25.34 -2.43
CA PRO A 270 -8.14 -24.27 -1.64
C PRO A 270 -7.11 -23.47 -2.43
N GLU A 271 -7.14 -22.17 -2.24
CA GLU A 271 -6.22 -21.19 -2.80
C GLU A 271 -5.51 -20.42 -1.69
N PHE A 272 -4.41 -19.75 -2.04
CA PHE A 272 -3.64 -19.00 -1.06
C PHE A 272 -4.29 -17.65 -0.81
N ILE A 273 -4.49 -17.36 0.47
CA ILE A 273 -5.04 -16.09 0.94
C ILE A 273 -4.03 -15.41 1.86
N GLN A 274 -4.15 -14.09 2.00
CA GLN A 274 -3.39 -13.31 2.96
C GLN A 274 -4.27 -12.98 4.17
N THR A 275 -3.75 -13.27 5.35
CA THR A 275 -4.40 -12.93 6.62
C THR A 275 -3.49 -12.10 7.49
N ASP A 276 -3.94 -10.91 7.89
CA ASP A 276 -3.24 -10.04 8.85
C ASP A 276 -3.96 -10.04 10.21
N LEU A 277 -3.23 -10.36 11.28
CA LEU A 277 -3.70 -10.36 12.67
C LEU A 277 -3.06 -9.22 13.46
N PHE A 278 -3.87 -8.31 13.98
CA PHE A 278 -3.42 -7.09 14.65
C PHE A 278 -3.52 -7.23 16.17
N PHE A 279 -2.38 -7.46 16.81
CA PHE A 279 -2.27 -7.71 18.24
C PHE A 279 -1.89 -6.45 19.00
N GLY A 280 -2.89 -5.81 19.61
CA GLY A 280 -2.68 -4.78 20.64
C GLY A 280 -1.88 -5.31 21.83
N ARG A 281 -0.97 -4.49 22.38
CA ARG A 281 -0.03 -4.93 23.43
C ARG A 281 -0.28 -4.29 24.78
N ASN A 282 -1.13 -3.28 24.90
CA ASN A 282 -1.49 -2.74 26.20
C ASN A 282 -2.32 -3.77 26.98
N ILE A 283 -1.99 -4.00 28.24
CA ILE A 283 -2.70 -4.93 29.13
C ILE A 283 -3.10 -4.22 30.43
N PRO A 284 -4.06 -4.74 31.21
CA PRO A 284 -4.60 -4.04 32.37
C PRO A 284 -3.53 -3.62 33.40
N GLY A 285 -3.69 -2.42 33.95
CA GLY A 285 -2.81 -1.87 34.99
C GLY A 285 -1.53 -1.23 34.45
N ASP A 286 -1.61 -0.55 33.30
CA ASP A 286 -0.50 0.10 32.59
C ASP A 286 0.63 -0.87 32.19
N GLY A 287 0.29 -2.15 32.03
CA GLY A 287 1.23 -3.16 31.55
C GLY A 287 1.28 -3.19 30.04
N VAL A 288 2.36 -3.75 29.48
CA VAL A 288 2.51 -4.01 28.05
C VAL A 288 3.03 -5.43 27.86
N VAL A 289 2.52 -6.14 26.85
CA VAL A 289 3.11 -7.42 26.39
C VAL A 289 4.51 -7.13 25.87
N SER A 290 5.54 -7.52 26.61
CA SER A 290 6.94 -7.33 26.19
C SER A 290 7.30 -8.17 24.95
N GLU A 291 8.38 -7.82 24.25
CA GLU A 291 8.89 -8.60 23.10
C GLU A 291 9.05 -10.09 23.47
N ALA A 292 9.64 -10.39 24.63
CA ALA A 292 9.84 -11.77 25.07
C ALA A 292 8.53 -12.51 25.34
N GLN A 293 7.49 -11.81 25.81
CA GLN A 293 6.17 -12.42 26.03
C GLN A 293 5.44 -12.64 24.72
N PHE A 294 5.54 -11.68 23.78
CA PHE A 294 4.96 -11.83 22.45
C PHE A 294 5.64 -12.96 21.67
N GLN A 295 6.97 -13.02 21.68
CA GLN A 295 7.71 -14.13 21.07
C GLN A 295 7.33 -15.48 21.69
N ALA A 296 7.21 -15.55 23.02
CA ALA A 296 6.75 -16.78 23.67
C ALA A 296 5.33 -17.18 23.24
N PHE A 297 4.45 -16.21 22.98
CA PHE A 297 3.12 -16.46 22.42
C PHE A 297 3.18 -16.96 20.97
N VAL A 298 4.01 -16.34 20.13
CA VAL A 298 4.26 -16.81 18.75
C VAL A 298 4.71 -18.27 18.77
N ASP A 299 5.75 -18.58 19.56
CA ASP A 299 6.35 -19.92 19.66
C ASP A 299 5.36 -20.97 20.17
N SER A 300 4.45 -20.61 21.09
CA SER A 300 3.51 -21.56 21.71
C SER A 300 2.18 -21.69 20.99
N SER A 301 1.73 -20.63 20.31
CA SER A 301 0.35 -20.50 19.83
C SER A 301 0.27 -20.39 18.31
N ILE A 302 1.19 -19.66 17.67
CA ILE A 302 1.14 -19.42 16.22
C ILE A 302 2.00 -20.43 15.47
N THR A 303 3.29 -20.53 15.76
CA THR A 303 4.23 -21.40 15.03
C THR A 303 3.80 -22.87 14.95
N PRO A 304 3.20 -23.49 15.99
CA PRO A 304 2.73 -24.87 15.90
C PRO A 304 1.55 -25.07 14.93
N ARG A 305 0.79 -24.01 14.63
CA ARG A 305 -0.35 -24.02 13.71
C ARG A 305 0.04 -23.61 12.29
N PHE A 306 0.94 -22.64 12.19
CA PHE A 306 1.47 -22.12 10.93
C PHE A 306 2.99 -22.29 10.86
N PRO A 307 3.49 -23.53 10.78
CA PRO A 307 4.93 -23.78 10.74
C PRO A 307 5.55 -23.34 9.41
N ALA A 308 4.76 -23.30 8.32
CA ALA A 308 5.24 -22.96 6.99
C ALA A 308 5.91 -21.58 6.96
N GLY A 309 5.27 -20.60 7.58
CA GLY A 309 5.88 -19.32 7.90
C GLY A 309 4.89 -18.25 8.31
N LEU A 310 5.44 -17.12 8.74
CA LEU A 310 4.74 -15.89 9.09
C LEU A 310 5.70 -14.70 8.98
N THR A 311 5.14 -13.50 8.85
CA THR A 311 5.88 -12.24 8.90
C THR A 311 5.29 -11.37 10.00
N ILE A 312 6.13 -10.76 10.82
CA ILE A 312 5.71 -9.89 11.93
C ILE A 312 6.17 -8.48 11.66
N PHE A 313 5.25 -7.52 11.73
CA PHE A 313 5.54 -6.09 11.65
C PHE A 313 5.34 -5.43 13.02
N ASP A 314 6.20 -4.46 13.34
CA ASP A 314 5.94 -3.49 14.39
C ASP A 314 5.00 -2.39 13.87
N ALA A 315 4.04 -1.99 14.69
CA ALA A 315 3.09 -0.93 14.35
C ALA A 315 2.60 -0.22 15.63
N ASP A 316 1.95 0.93 15.45
CA ASP A 316 1.19 1.59 16.50
C ASP A 316 -0.30 1.58 16.13
N GLY A 317 -1.12 0.96 16.97
CA GLY A 317 -2.57 0.92 16.83
C GLY A 317 -3.25 2.06 17.57
N GLN A 318 -4.32 2.57 17.00
CA GLN A 318 -5.26 3.43 17.69
C GLN A 318 -6.67 2.92 17.41
N PHE A 319 -7.52 2.77 18.43
CA PHE A 319 -8.89 2.30 18.25
C PHE A 319 -9.81 2.85 19.34
N ARG A 320 -11.11 2.81 19.09
CA ARG A 320 -12.12 3.13 20.10
C ARG A 320 -12.53 1.87 20.85
N ASP A 321 -12.30 1.88 22.16
CA ASP A 321 -12.70 0.77 23.04
C ASP A 321 -14.23 0.71 23.24
N SER A 322 -14.70 -0.39 23.86
CA SER A 322 -16.11 -0.59 24.23
C SER A 322 -16.71 0.50 25.14
N THR A 323 -15.89 1.32 25.80
CA THR A 323 -16.33 2.44 26.63
C THR A 323 -16.40 3.77 25.88
N GLY A 324 -15.93 3.80 24.64
CA GLY A 324 -15.90 4.96 23.76
C GLY A 324 -14.65 5.82 23.90
N ASN A 325 -13.63 5.37 24.63
CA ASN A 325 -12.33 6.05 24.72
C ASN A 325 -11.47 5.66 23.53
N ILE A 326 -10.65 6.60 23.07
CA ILE A 326 -9.58 6.31 22.11
C ILE A 326 -8.38 5.76 22.89
N ILE A 327 -7.95 4.57 22.51
CA ILE A 327 -6.77 3.90 23.04
C ILE A 327 -5.70 3.96 21.95
N GLU A 328 -4.48 4.33 22.36
CA GLU A 328 -3.27 4.27 21.55
C GLU A 328 -2.33 3.24 22.17
N GLU A 329 -1.78 2.37 21.35
CA GLU A 329 -0.93 1.30 21.82
C GLU A 329 0.08 0.85 20.77
N SER A 330 1.24 0.40 21.22
CA SER A 330 2.11 -0.38 20.34
C SER A 330 1.45 -1.73 20.04
N SER A 331 1.61 -2.18 18.81
CA SER A 331 0.96 -3.35 18.24
C SER A 331 1.98 -4.24 17.52
N LYS A 332 1.62 -5.50 17.34
CA LYS A 332 2.30 -6.40 16.39
C LYS A 332 1.29 -6.84 15.34
N VAL A 333 1.66 -6.79 14.07
CA VAL A 333 0.83 -7.34 12.99
C VAL A 333 1.50 -8.62 12.50
N VAL A 334 0.78 -9.74 12.61
CA VAL A 334 1.26 -11.03 12.09
C VAL A 334 0.55 -11.30 10.78
N ARG A 335 1.31 -11.31 9.69
CA ARG A 335 0.87 -11.71 8.37
C ARG A 335 1.10 -13.20 8.16
N LEU A 336 0.07 -13.88 7.68
CA LEU A 336 0.07 -15.28 7.30
C LEU A 336 -0.33 -15.40 5.83
N LEU A 337 0.36 -16.28 5.11
CA LEU A 337 -0.04 -16.77 3.80
C LEU A 337 -0.40 -18.24 3.95
N LEU A 338 -1.67 -18.57 3.71
CA LEU A 338 -2.23 -19.88 4.03
C LEU A 338 -3.31 -20.26 3.03
N GLU A 339 -3.64 -21.55 2.97
CA GLU A 339 -4.79 -22.02 2.20
C GLU A 339 -6.09 -21.70 2.95
N ASP A 340 -7.12 -21.22 2.25
CA ASP A 340 -8.50 -20.92 2.70
C ASP A 340 -9.26 -22.19 3.16
N THR A 341 -8.78 -22.83 4.23
CA THR A 341 -9.39 -24.07 4.73
C THR A 341 -10.02 -23.88 6.08
N VAL A 342 -11.09 -24.66 6.35
CA VAL A 342 -11.79 -24.64 7.65
C VAL A 342 -10.82 -24.96 8.79
N ALA A 343 -9.79 -25.77 8.51
CA ALA A 343 -8.74 -26.09 9.48
C ALA A 343 -7.89 -24.86 9.82
N ASN A 344 -7.51 -24.04 8.83
CA ASN A 344 -6.75 -22.81 9.03
C ASN A 344 -7.61 -21.71 9.66
N GLU A 345 -8.87 -21.55 9.24
CA GLU A 345 -9.84 -20.67 9.89
C GLU A 345 -9.98 -21.00 11.39
N THR A 346 -10.18 -22.29 11.71
CA THR A 346 -10.22 -22.75 13.10
C THR A 346 -8.91 -22.46 13.85
N ALA A 347 -7.77 -22.59 13.18
CA ALA A 347 -6.46 -22.31 13.77
C ALA A 347 -6.27 -20.82 14.08
N ILE A 348 -6.75 -19.93 13.20
CA ILE A 348 -6.77 -18.47 13.41
C ILE A 348 -7.64 -18.13 14.63
N ASP A 349 -8.85 -18.68 14.70
CA ASP A 349 -9.76 -18.47 15.83
C ASP A 349 -9.15 -18.91 17.17
N GLU A 350 -8.46 -20.04 17.19
CA GLU A 350 -7.76 -20.53 18.38
C GLU A 350 -6.62 -19.59 18.80
N ILE A 351 -5.90 -18.99 17.85
CA ILE A 351 -4.84 -18.01 18.12
C ILE A 351 -5.42 -16.74 18.71
N ILE A 352 -6.46 -16.18 18.07
CA ILE A 352 -7.14 -14.97 18.54
C ILE A 352 -7.70 -15.19 19.94
N GLY A 353 -8.41 -16.30 20.15
CA GLY A 353 -8.96 -16.67 21.45
C GLY A 353 -7.89 -16.87 22.52
N ALA A 354 -6.75 -17.48 22.17
CA ALA A 354 -5.63 -17.65 23.07
C ALA A 354 -5.00 -16.31 23.48
N TYR A 355 -4.81 -15.36 22.55
CA TYR A 355 -4.25 -14.05 22.85
C TYR A 355 -5.17 -13.24 23.78
N ILE A 356 -6.45 -13.17 23.43
CA ILE A 356 -7.50 -12.52 24.23
C ILE A 356 -7.50 -13.09 25.65
N GLN A 357 -7.50 -14.41 25.79
CA GLN A 357 -7.51 -15.07 27.10
C GLN A 357 -6.21 -14.85 27.89
N GLN A 358 -5.05 -14.94 27.24
CA GLN A 358 -3.75 -14.89 27.90
C GLN A 358 -3.41 -13.48 28.39
N PHE A 359 -3.73 -12.45 27.60
CA PHE A 359 -3.34 -11.07 27.87
C PHE A 359 -4.51 -10.16 28.29
N ASN A 360 -5.74 -10.69 28.33
CA ASN A 360 -6.98 -9.96 28.64
C ASN A 360 -7.25 -8.81 27.67
N GLN A 361 -7.08 -9.07 26.37
CA GLN A 361 -7.46 -8.11 25.32
C GLN A 361 -8.97 -8.03 25.12
N GLU A 362 -9.44 -6.92 24.59
CA GLU A 362 -10.85 -6.77 24.18
C GLU A 362 -11.12 -7.53 22.87
N SER A 363 -10.21 -7.42 21.90
CA SER A 363 -10.30 -8.07 20.59
C SER A 363 -8.92 -8.22 19.94
N VAL A 364 -8.89 -8.91 18.81
CA VAL A 364 -7.80 -8.88 17.83
C VAL A 364 -8.47 -8.54 16.51
N LEU A 365 -7.99 -7.52 15.81
CA LEU A 365 -8.46 -7.22 14.47
C LEU A 365 -7.85 -8.25 13.51
N LEU A 366 -8.67 -8.73 12.59
CA LEU A 366 -8.37 -9.70 11.56
C LEU A 366 -8.78 -9.10 10.22
N SER A 367 -7.89 -9.13 9.24
CA SER A 367 -8.25 -8.90 7.84
C SER A 367 -7.85 -10.06 6.96
N VAL A 368 -8.71 -10.42 6.01
CA VAL A 368 -8.52 -11.51 5.05
C VAL A 368 -8.67 -10.94 3.64
N ASP A 369 -7.66 -11.16 2.83
CA ASP A 369 -7.58 -10.81 1.41
C ASP A 369 -7.44 -12.13 0.65
N GLU A 370 -8.50 -12.53 -0.05
CA GLU A 370 -8.58 -13.83 -0.72
C GLU A 370 -7.98 -13.78 -2.14
N ASP A 371 -7.88 -12.59 -2.75
CA ASP A 371 -7.40 -12.38 -4.11
C ASP A 371 -5.91 -12.03 -4.16
N VAL A 372 -5.09 -12.97 -3.68
CA VAL A 372 -3.63 -12.84 -3.71
C VAL A 372 -2.93 -13.99 -4.45
N GLU A 373 -1.93 -13.64 -5.25
CA GLU A 373 -1.00 -14.63 -5.79
C GLU A 373 0.27 -14.71 -4.94
N VAL A 374 0.64 -15.93 -4.53
CA VAL A 374 1.82 -16.20 -3.71
C VAL A 374 2.87 -16.99 -4.50
N ALA A 375 4.09 -16.47 -4.58
CA ALA A 375 5.21 -17.16 -5.22
C ALA A 375 6.45 -17.19 -4.32
N PHE A 376 7.10 -18.36 -4.26
CA PHE A 376 8.41 -18.55 -3.64
C PHE A 376 9.44 -18.79 -4.74
N ASP A 377 10.09 -17.74 -5.23
CA ASP A 377 11.05 -17.88 -6.34
C ASP A 377 12.46 -18.16 -5.80
N ALA A 378 13.06 -19.24 -6.32
CA ALA A 378 14.40 -19.71 -6.02
C ALA A 378 15.42 -19.37 -7.13
N GLY A 379 15.06 -18.47 -8.06
CA GLY A 379 16.00 -17.79 -8.96
C GLY A 379 15.97 -18.25 -10.41
N SER A 380 14.80 -18.26 -11.04
CA SER A 380 14.74 -18.42 -12.50
C SER A 380 14.92 -17.07 -13.21
N PRO A 381 15.99 -16.86 -14.01
CA PRO A 381 16.14 -15.61 -14.76
C PRO A 381 15.03 -15.47 -15.80
N ALA A 382 14.40 -14.30 -15.86
CA ALA A 382 13.36 -14.01 -16.83
C ALA A 382 13.93 -13.96 -18.26
N GLU A 383 13.11 -14.30 -19.26
CA GLU A 383 13.45 -14.02 -20.65
C GLU A 383 13.44 -12.50 -20.87
N ALA A 384 14.41 -11.97 -21.63
CA ALA A 384 14.52 -10.52 -21.85
C ALA A 384 13.29 -9.97 -22.60
N VAL A 385 12.46 -9.20 -21.89
CA VAL A 385 11.29 -8.49 -22.43
C VAL A 385 11.69 -7.03 -22.71
N PRO A 386 11.48 -6.49 -23.94
CA PRO A 386 11.80 -5.10 -24.24
C PRO A 386 10.87 -4.13 -23.52
N GLU A 387 11.40 -3.00 -23.03
CA GLU A 387 10.61 -1.93 -22.41
C GLU A 387 9.44 -1.49 -23.32
N PRO A 388 8.21 -1.37 -22.80
CA PRO A 388 7.13 -0.73 -23.54
C PRO A 388 7.49 0.74 -23.82
N ALA A 389 7.08 1.26 -24.99
CA ALA A 389 7.36 2.65 -25.35
C ALA A 389 6.71 3.60 -24.34
N ALA A 390 7.52 4.32 -23.57
CA ALA A 390 7.11 5.18 -22.47
C ALA A 390 5.92 6.11 -22.82
N ILE A 391 4.80 5.92 -22.12
CA ILE A 391 3.73 6.91 -21.96
C ILE A 391 3.72 7.37 -20.49
N TRP A 392 4.90 7.62 -19.90
CA TRP A 392 5.02 8.05 -18.51
C TRP A 392 4.97 9.58 -18.39
N GLY A 393 3.86 10.16 -18.85
CA GLY A 393 3.65 11.61 -18.91
C GLY A 393 2.57 12.19 -17.98
N LEU A 394 1.94 11.39 -17.11
CA LEU A 394 0.71 11.83 -16.44
C LEU A 394 0.63 11.71 -14.90
N LEU A 395 1.66 11.20 -14.21
CA LEU A 395 1.61 11.11 -12.74
C LEU A 395 1.91 12.42 -11.98
N ALA A 396 2.21 13.53 -12.67
CA ALA A 396 2.60 14.80 -12.02
C ALA A 396 1.74 16.03 -12.39
N SER A 397 0.50 15.85 -12.87
CA SER A 397 -0.33 16.96 -13.35
C SER A 397 -1.66 17.17 -12.61
N GLY A 398 -1.67 16.98 -11.30
CA GLY A 398 -2.77 17.40 -10.41
C GLY A 398 -2.72 18.89 -10.03
N ALA A 399 -2.35 19.80 -10.94
CA ALA A 399 -2.33 21.23 -10.61
C ALA A 399 -3.75 21.82 -10.64
N ILE A 400 -4.40 21.90 -9.47
CA ILE A 400 -5.65 22.67 -9.28
C ILE A 400 -5.39 24.15 -9.62
N GLY A 401 -5.73 24.52 -10.85
CA GLY A 401 -5.72 25.91 -11.30
C GLY A 401 -6.82 26.71 -10.62
N VAL A 402 -6.51 27.41 -9.52
CA VAL A 402 -7.40 28.40 -8.92
C VAL A 402 -7.64 29.54 -9.92
N LEU A 403 -8.76 29.48 -10.64
CA LEU A 403 -9.17 30.48 -11.60
C LEU A 403 -9.71 31.73 -10.88
N VAL A 404 -8.82 32.66 -10.51
CA VAL A 404 -9.23 33.97 -9.97
C VAL A 404 -9.94 34.79 -11.06
N ARG A 405 -11.27 34.77 -11.07
CA ARG A 405 -12.10 35.68 -11.88
C ARG A 405 -11.88 37.13 -11.46
N LYS A 406 -11.05 37.87 -12.18
CA LYS A 406 -11.04 39.35 -12.12
C LYS A 406 -12.35 39.90 -12.70
N ARG A 407 -13.26 40.35 -11.82
CA ARG A 407 -14.39 41.21 -12.19
C ARG A 407 -13.84 42.53 -12.76
N LYS A 408 -14.09 42.81 -14.04
CA LYS A 408 -13.97 44.16 -14.60
C LYS A 408 -15.04 45.05 -13.98
N LEU A 409 -14.62 46.01 -13.15
CA LEU A 409 -15.43 47.16 -12.77
C LEU A 409 -15.65 48.04 -14.01
N LYS A 410 -16.92 48.28 -14.35
CA LYS A 410 -17.34 49.38 -15.22
C LYS A 410 -17.12 50.69 -14.45
N THR A 411 -16.45 51.65 -15.07
CA THR A 411 -16.53 53.07 -14.70
C THR A 411 -16.98 53.87 -15.91
N SER A 412 -18.14 54.53 -15.72
CA SER A 412 -18.76 55.67 -16.41
C SER A 412 -18.52 55.87 -17.90
#